data_AF-A0A1R4K207-F1
#
_entry.id   AF-A0A1R4K207-F1
#
_cell.length_a   1.000
_cell.length_b   1.000
_cell.length_c   1.000
_cell.angle_alpha   90.00
_cell.angle_beta   90.00
_cell.angle_gamma   90.00
#
_symmetry.space_group_name_H-M   'P 1'
#
loop_
_entity.id
_entity.type
_entity.pdbx_description
1 polymer ?
#
loop_
_entity_poly.entity_id
_entity_poly.type
_entity_poly.pdbx_seq_one_letter_code
_entity_poly.pdbx_strand_id
1 'polypeptide(L)'
;MVEKYDPLLFIEHYKKTNETLLWKKYYRSLEEFLGREPNDELTIWVQQFGLLTNLVDDLMDKDKKGYYYLVNNTKELSICLWSVLEKIKICVSQSNFRKFTDCIALSLLAQSDEDNYKLTPSSSENDYCYLVQRSVKLMQSFIYILDAEPSRILLQGIEYLAINFQIMNDLDNFKLTVPSDVLNKKGTLPLLRLATYAKEQKNNELMYLLTDSSYEERRESIVIIKKALNESGVLMYCRLLALSYSNRAEQLLLSISSDKKKIETLLMRNEMRD
;
A
#
# COMPACT_ATOMS: atom_id res chain seq x y z
N MET A 1 25.55 -19.28 -17.95
CA MET A 1 24.80 -20.02 -16.92
C MET A 1 23.53 -19.23 -16.64
N VAL A 2 22.37 -19.79 -16.95
CA VAL A 2 21.09 -19.19 -16.55
C VAL A 2 20.92 -19.54 -15.08
N GLU A 3 21.09 -18.56 -14.19
CA GLU A 3 20.72 -18.74 -12.79
C GLU A 3 19.24 -19.15 -12.76
N LYS A 4 18.97 -20.27 -12.08
CA LYS A 4 17.63 -20.80 -11.94
C LYS A 4 16.85 -19.80 -11.07
N TYR A 5 15.95 -19.04 -11.70
CA TYR A 5 15.15 -18.03 -11.00
C TYR A 5 14.32 -18.71 -9.90
N ASP A 6 14.65 -18.40 -8.65
CA ASP A 6 13.85 -18.73 -7.49
C ASP A 6 13.45 -17.40 -6.83
N PRO A 7 12.20 -16.96 -6.98
CA PRO A 7 11.76 -15.71 -6.38
C PRO A 7 11.70 -15.78 -4.86
N LEU A 8 11.74 -16.96 -4.24
CA LEU A 8 11.83 -17.06 -2.77
C LEU A 8 13.22 -16.62 -2.29
N LEU A 9 14.27 -17.09 -2.94
CA LEU A 9 15.64 -16.58 -2.75
C LEU A 9 15.75 -15.10 -3.14
N PHE A 10 15.02 -14.67 -4.17
CA PHE A 10 15.00 -13.27 -4.59
C PHE A 10 14.34 -12.34 -3.56
N ILE A 11 13.19 -12.74 -3.00
CA ILE A 11 12.47 -12.02 -1.94
C ILE A 11 13.35 -11.94 -0.67
N GLU A 12 14.08 -13.01 -0.32
CA GLU A 12 15.02 -12.98 0.78
C GLU A 12 16.23 -12.06 0.52
N HIS A 13 16.73 -12.01 -0.71
CA HIS A 13 17.88 -11.20 -1.12
C HIS A 13 17.54 -9.70 -1.24
N TYR A 14 16.30 -9.37 -1.62
CA TYR A 14 15.82 -7.99 -1.83
C TYR A 14 14.81 -7.54 -0.78
N LYS A 15 14.80 -8.17 0.40
CA LYS A 15 13.99 -7.74 1.55
C LYS A 15 14.00 -6.22 1.65
N LYS A 16 12.86 -5.61 1.38
CA LYS A 16 12.58 -4.23 1.74
C LYS A 16 12.66 -4.23 3.27
N THR A 17 13.76 -3.71 3.82
CA THR A 17 13.98 -3.60 5.27
C THR A 17 13.10 -2.52 5.93
N ASN A 18 12.14 -1.93 5.19
CA ASN A 18 11.20 -0.94 5.68
C ASN A 18 9.81 -1.21 5.08
N GLU A 19 9.15 -2.27 5.53
CA GLU A 19 7.71 -2.39 5.35
C GLU A 19 7.04 -2.15 6.70
N THR A 20 6.43 -0.97 6.85
CA THR A 20 5.55 -0.61 7.97
C THR A 20 4.42 -1.64 8.17
N LEU A 21 4.14 -2.47 7.16
CA LEU A 21 3.21 -3.59 7.19
C LEU A 21 3.91 -4.89 6.78
N LEU A 22 4.20 -5.78 7.74
CA LEU A 22 4.61 -7.15 7.44
C LEU A 22 3.36 -8.01 7.18
N TRP A 23 3.15 -8.46 5.95
CA TRP A 23 1.96 -9.25 5.55
C TRP A 23 1.69 -10.46 6.45
N LYS A 24 2.74 -11.16 6.88
CA LYS A 24 2.65 -12.24 7.87
C LYS A 24 2.01 -11.77 9.18
N LYS A 25 2.48 -10.66 9.72
CA LYS A 25 1.98 -10.10 10.99
C LYS A 25 0.54 -9.65 10.84
N TYR A 26 0.19 -8.99 9.74
CA TYR A 26 -1.17 -8.57 9.44
C TYR A 26 -2.13 -9.76 9.43
N TYR A 27 -1.79 -10.78 8.64
CA TYR A 27 -2.62 -11.98 8.52
C TYR A 27 -2.78 -12.72 9.85
N ARG A 28 -1.69 -12.88 10.63
CA ARG A 28 -1.76 -13.45 11.98
C ARG A 28 -2.66 -12.66 12.92
N SER A 29 -2.59 -11.34 12.84
CA SER A 29 -3.42 -10.46 13.66
C SER A 29 -4.91 -10.59 13.27
N LEU A 30 -5.20 -10.81 11.98
CA LEU A 30 -6.56 -11.12 11.52
C LEU A 30 -7.03 -12.49 12.04
N GLU A 31 -6.19 -13.53 11.98
CA GLU A 31 -6.51 -14.85 12.54
C GLU A 31 -6.87 -14.72 14.02
N GLU A 32 -6.03 -14.05 14.81
CA GLU A 32 -6.24 -13.83 16.25
C GLU A 32 -7.50 -13.01 16.54
N PHE A 33 -7.71 -11.93 15.78
CA PHE A 33 -8.86 -11.04 15.91
C PHE A 33 -10.18 -11.76 15.63
N LEU A 34 -10.21 -12.60 14.58
CA LEU A 34 -11.40 -13.38 14.19
C LEU A 34 -11.55 -14.69 14.98
N GLY A 35 -10.63 -15.00 15.90
CA GLY A 35 -10.65 -16.24 16.68
C GLY A 35 -10.46 -17.50 15.82
N ARG A 36 -9.72 -17.37 14.72
CA ARG A 36 -9.34 -18.51 13.86
C ARG A 36 -8.11 -19.20 14.43
N GLU A 37 -8.05 -20.52 14.29
CA GLU A 37 -6.84 -21.26 14.64
C GLU A 37 -5.69 -20.85 13.71
N PRO A 38 -4.49 -20.58 14.26
CA PRO A 38 -3.34 -20.22 13.45
C PRO A 38 -3.00 -21.30 12.42
N ASN A 39 -2.87 -20.94 11.15
CA ASN A 39 -2.36 -21.85 10.12
C ASN A 39 -1.00 -21.37 9.61
N ASP A 40 0.07 -22.00 10.12
CA ASP A 40 1.46 -21.65 9.83
C ASP A 40 1.80 -21.75 8.34
N GLU A 41 1.34 -22.81 7.68
CA GLU A 41 1.58 -23.03 6.26
C GLU A 41 0.87 -21.96 5.42
N LEU A 42 -0.43 -21.73 5.66
CA LEU A 42 -1.19 -20.71 4.96
C LEU A 42 -0.63 -19.31 5.20
N THR A 43 -0.17 -19.01 6.42
CA THR A 43 0.47 -17.73 6.74
C THR A 43 1.73 -17.49 5.91
N ILE A 44 2.54 -18.52 5.66
CA ILE A 44 3.72 -18.43 4.80
C ILE A 44 3.30 -18.09 3.37
N TRP A 45 2.28 -18.77 2.84
CA TRP A 45 1.78 -18.50 1.48
C TRP A 45 1.17 -17.10 1.33
N VAL A 46 0.41 -16.63 2.34
CA VAL A 46 -0.12 -15.25 2.37
C VAL A 46 1.00 -14.22 2.40
N GLN A 47 2.04 -14.45 3.21
CA GLN A 47 3.20 -13.57 3.25
C GLN A 47 3.89 -13.51 1.88
N GLN A 48 4.14 -14.65 1.26
CA GLN A 48 4.77 -14.70 -0.06
C GLN A 48 3.91 -14.01 -1.12
N PHE A 49 2.59 -14.22 -1.08
CA PHE A 49 1.68 -13.55 -2.00
C PHE A 49 1.76 -12.02 -1.86
N GLY A 50 1.67 -11.50 -0.63
CA GLY A 50 1.79 -10.06 -0.38
C GLY A 50 3.14 -9.48 -0.83
N LEU A 51 4.23 -10.20 -0.64
CA LEU A 51 5.55 -9.77 -1.11
C LEU A 51 5.66 -9.78 -2.64
N LEU A 52 5.08 -10.78 -3.31
CA LEU A 52 5.02 -10.83 -4.77
C LEU A 52 4.16 -9.68 -5.32
N THR A 53 3.06 -9.30 -4.65
CA THR A 53 2.27 -8.13 -5.06
C THR A 53 3.03 -6.82 -4.88
N ASN A 54 3.89 -6.70 -3.86
CA ASN A 54 4.79 -5.55 -3.71
C ASN A 54 5.83 -5.49 -4.85
N LEU A 55 6.31 -6.64 -5.33
CA LEU A 55 7.22 -6.68 -6.48
C LEU A 55 6.52 -6.29 -7.80
N VAL A 56 5.26 -6.69 -7.99
CA VAL A 56 4.45 -6.26 -9.15
C VAL A 56 4.31 -4.74 -9.16
N ASP A 57 4.04 -4.15 -8.01
CA ASP A 57 3.92 -2.70 -7.85
C ASP A 57 5.23 -1.96 -8.12
N ASP A 58 6.31 -2.37 -7.47
CA ASP A 58 7.65 -1.79 -7.68
C ASP A 58 8.05 -1.87 -9.18
N LEU A 59 7.63 -2.93 -9.88
CA LEU A 59 7.83 -3.10 -11.32
C LEU A 59 6.99 -2.11 -12.14
N MET A 60 5.71 -1.93 -11.81
CA MET A 60 4.81 -1.00 -12.49
C MET A 60 5.25 0.46 -12.28
N ASP A 61 5.71 0.79 -11.08
CA ASP A 61 6.17 2.12 -10.69
C ASP A 61 7.60 2.46 -11.18
N LYS A 62 8.36 1.45 -11.61
CA LYS A 62 9.78 1.57 -12.00
C LYS A 62 10.68 2.12 -10.88
N ASP A 63 10.29 1.87 -9.63
CA ASP A 63 10.81 2.54 -8.43
C ASP A 63 12.28 2.21 -8.11
N LYS A 64 12.77 1.02 -8.49
CA LYS A 64 14.17 0.65 -8.26
C LYS A 64 14.84 0.05 -9.47
N LYS A 65 16.04 0.55 -9.77
CA LYS A 65 16.91 -0.02 -10.81
C LYS A 65 17.22 -1.51 -10.56
N GLY A 66 17.31 -1.89 -9.29
CA GLY A 66 17.52 -3.28 -8.87
C GLY A 66 16.38 -4.24 -9.25
N TYR A 67 15.19 -3.73 -9.60
CA TYR A 67 14.07 -4.54 -10.09
C TYR A 67 13.90 -4.47 -11.61
N TYR A 68 14.72 -3.72 -12.35
CA TYR A 68 14.63 -3.71 -13.81
C TYR A 68 14.90 -5.07 -14.44
N TYR A 69 15.63 -5.96 -13.76
CA TYR A 69 15.76 -7.32 -14.25
C TYR A 69 14.41 -8.08 -14.18
N LEU A 70 13.47 -7.75 -13.27
CA LEU A 70 12.10 -8.31 -13.25
C LEU A 70 11.29 -7.92 -14.50
N VAL A 71 11.55 -6.77 -15.11
CA VAL A 71 10.93 -6.39 -16.40
C VAL A 71 11.19 -7.45 -17.47
N ASN A 72 12.38 -8.04 -17.44
CA ASN A 72 12.78 -9.11 -18.36
C ASN A 72 12.39 -10.52 -17.85
N ASN A 73 11.83 -10.64 -16.65
CA ASN A 73 11.46 -11.91 -16.00
C ASN A 73 9.98 -11.90 -15.52
N THR A 74 9.10 -11.19 -16.23
CA THR A 74 7.67 -11.09 -15.89
C THR A 74 6.95 -12.44 -15.96
N LYS A 75 7.40 -13.32 -16.85
CA LYS A 75 6.89 -14.69 -16.97
C LYS A 75 7.16 -15.49 -15.69
N GLU A 76 8.37 -15.39 -15.16
CA GLU A 76 8.79 -16.09 -13.96
C GLU A 76 8.05 -15.55 -12.72
N LEU A 77 7.88 -14.23 -12.62
CA LEU A 77 7.04 -13.60 -11.58
C LEU A 77 5.60 -14.12 -11.63
N SER A 78 5.03 -14.24 -12.83
CA SER A 78 3.67 -14.77 -13.05
C SER A 78 3.54 -16.24 -12.65
N ILE A 79 4.53 -17.07 -12.98
CA ILE A 79 4.57 -18.48 -12.56
C ILE A 79 4.57 -18.60 -11.04
N CYS A 80 5.28 -17.72 -10.36
CA CYS A 80 5.40 -17.78 -8.90
C CYS A 80 4.17 -17.24 -8.18
N LEU A 81 3.56 -16.16 -8.68
CA LEU A 81 2.22 -15.73 -8.24
C LEU A 81 1.20 -16.86 -8.39
N TRP A 82 1.17 -17.52 -9.55
CA TRP A 82 0.26 -18.64 -9.80
C TRP A 82 0.51 -19.82 -8.84
N SER A 83 1.77 -20.18 -8.63
CA SER A 83 2.16 -21.25 -7.70
C SER A 83 1.67 -20.95 -6.28
N VAL A 84 1.89 -19.72 -5.78
CA VAL A 84 1.43 -19.32 -4.44
C VAL A 84 -0.10 -19.30 -4.36
N LEU A 85 -0.80 -18.82 -5.39
CA LEU A 85 -2.27 -18.84 -5.44
C LEU A 85 -2.83 -20.26 -5.38
N GLU A 86 -2.24 -21.23 -6.10
CA GLU A 86 -2.65 -22.63 -6.03
C GLU A 86 -2.38 -23.23 -4.64
N LYS A 87 -1.30 -22.83 -3.96
CA LYS A 87 -1.05 -23.24 -2.56
C LYS A 87 -2.10 -22.69 -1.61
N ILE A 88 -2.45 -21.40 -1.73
CA ILE A 88 -3.54 -20.79 -0.95
C ILE A 88 -4.86 -21.53 -1.21
N LYS A 89 -5.18 -21.81 -2.47
CA LYS A 89 -6.41 -22.51 -2.88
C LYS A 89 -6.56 -23.90 -2.24
N ILE A 90 -5.46 -24.63 -2.03
CA ILE A 90 -5.48 -25.94 -1.36
C ILE A 90 -5.84 -25.80 0.12
N CYS A 91 -5.39 -24.72 0.78
CA CYS A 91 -5.56 -24.49 2.21
C CYS A 91 -6.90 -23.84 2.58
N VAL A 92 -7.69 -23.37 1.59
CA VAL A 92 -8.81 -22.46 1.81
C VAL A 92 -10.07 -23.01 1.13
N SER A 93 -11.24 -22.79 1.73
CA SER A 93 -12.50 -23.25 1.12
C SER A 93 -12.74 -22.60 -0.25
N GLN A 94 -13.46 -23.29 -1.14
CA GLN A 94 -13.73 -22.78 -2.48
C GLN A 94 -14.47 -21.42 -2.45
N SER A 95 -15.40 -21.21 -1.51
CA SER A 95 -16.12 -19.95 -1.34
C SER A 95 -15.20 -18.81 -0.93
N ASN A 96 -14.33 -19.06 0.06
CA ASN A 96 -13.36 -18.10 0.57
C ASN A 96 -12.34 -17.74 -0.53
N PHE A 97 -11.79 -18.76 -1.21
CA PHE A 97 -10.82 -18.55 -2.28
C PHE A 97 -11.40 -17.72 -3.44
N ARG A 98 -12.65 -17.98 -3.85
CA ARG A 98 -13.31 -17.19 -4.89
C ARG A 98 -13.43 -15.71 -4.48
N LYS A 99 -13.91 -15.42 -3.28
CA LYS A 99 -14.03 -14.05 -2.77
C LYS A 99 -12.67 -13.36 -2.63
N PHE A 100 -11.66 -14.10 -2.17
CA PHE A 100 -10.27 -13.64 -2.13
C PHE A 100 -9.79 -13.23 -3.53
N THR A 101 -9.93 -14.09 -4.55
CA THR A 101 -9.51 -13.79 -5.91
C THR A 101 -10.31 -12.66 -6.56
N ASP A 102 -11.61 -12.58 -6.30
CA ASP A 102 -12.46 -11.47 -6.78
C ASP A 102 -11.97 -10.13 -6.19
N CYS A 103 -11.60 -10.11 -4.91
CA CYS A 103 -11.08 -8.92 -4.25
C CYS A 103 -9.67 -8.53 -4.74
N ILE A 104 -8.80 -9.52 -5.00
CA ILE A 104 -7.50 -9.29 -5.65
C ILE A 104 -7.67 -8.70 -7.05
N ALA A 105 -8.62 -9.20 -7.85
CA ALA A 105 -8.89 -8.63 -9.17
C ALA A 105 -9.28 -7.14 -9.08
N LEU A 106 -10.10 -6.76 -8.10
CA LEU A 106 -10.41 -5.34 -7.84
C LEU A 106 -9.17 -4.53 -7.43
N SER A 107 -8.26 -5.11 -6.64
CA SER A 107 -6.99 -4.46 -6.30
C SER A 107 -6.13 -4.20 -7.54
N LEU A 108 -6.05 -5.16 -8.46
CA LEU A 108 -5.27 -5.04 -9.69
C LEU A 108 -5.90 -4.04 -10.67
N LEU A 109 -7.22 -3.99 -10.75
CA LEU A 109 -7.93 -2.97 -11.53
C LEU A 109 -7.64 -1.57 -10.99
N ALA A 110 -7.66 -1.38 -9.66
CA ALA A 110 -7.29 -0.12 -9.05
C ALA A 110 -5.85 0.28 -9.40
N GLN A 111 -4.90 -0.65 -9.33
CA GLN A 111 -3.52 -0.40 -9.76
C GLN A 111 -3.43 0.01 -11.23
N SER A 112 -4.12 -0.69 -12.15
CA SER A 112 -4.06 -0.36 -13.57
C SER A 112 -4.60 1.03 -13.89
N ASP A 113 -5.51 1.54 -13.05
CA ASP A 113 -6.07 2.88 -13.20
C ASP A 113 -5.20 3.97 -12.55
N GLU A 114 -4.18 3.64 -11.73
CA GLU A 114 -3.33 4.62 -11.02
C GLU A 114 -2.66 5.63 -11.96
N ASP A 115 -2.30 5.20 -13.18
CA ASP A 115 -1.72 6.07 -14.20
C ASP A 115 -2.65 7.22 -14.62
N ASN A 116 -3.98 7.04 -14.50
CA ASN A 116 -4.98 8.07 -14.77
C ASN A 116 -5.08 9.10 -13.63
N TYR A 117 -4.54 8.79 -12.45
CA TYR A 117 -4.57 9.63 -11.26
C TYR A 117 -3.22 10.31 -10.97
N LYS A 118 -2.42 10.51 -12.03
CA LYS A 118 -1.27 11.43 -11.97
C LYS A 118 -1.73 12.84 -11.61
N LEU A 119 -0.87 13.56 -10.93
CA LEU A 119 -1.14 14.91 -10.48
C LEU A 119 -1.32 15.84 -11.68
N THR A 120 -2.45 16.51 -11.73
CA THR A 120 -2.82 17.50 -12.76
C THR A 120 -3.23 18.82 -12.11
N PRO A 121 -3.32 19.91 -12.88
CA PRO A 121 -3.82 21.18 -12.36
C PRO A 121 -5.24 21.14 -11.82
N SER A 122 -6.05 20.17 -12.22
CA SER A 122 -7.40 19.94 -11.69
C SER A 122 -7.45 19.04 -10.46
N SER A 123 -6.36 18.37 -10.11
CA SER A 123 -6.37 17.38 -9.03
C SER A 123 -6.72 17.98 -7.66
N SER A 124 -7.36 17.18 -6.84
CA SER A 124 -7.87 17.50 -5.50
C SER A 124 -7.65 16.36 -4.52
N GLU A 125 -7.76 16.63 -3.22
CA GLU A 125 -7.66 15.59 -2.19
C GLU A 125 -8.68 14.44 -2.38
N ASN A 126 -9.84 14.71 -2.97
CA ASN A 126 -10.84 13.69 -3.25
C ASN A 126 -10.32 12.61 -4.20
N ASP A 127 -9.35 12.93 -5.06
CA ASP A 127 -8.77 11.97 -6.00
C ASP A 127 -7.96 10.88 -5.28
N TYR A 128 -7.54 11.16 -4.04
CA TYR A 128 -6.79 10.19 -3.22
C TYR A 128 -7.58 8.91 -2.95
N CYS A 129 -8.92 9.00 -2.95
CA CYS A 129 -9.79 7.85 -2.73
C CYS A 129 -9.59 6.73 -3.78
N TYR A 130 -9.12 7.08 -4.98
CA TYR A 130 -8.87 6.12 -6.06
C TYR A 130 -7.54 5.38 -5.87
N LEU A 131 -6.47 6.10 -5.52
CA LEU A 131 -5.15 5.50 -5.28
C LEU A 131 -5.16 4.54 -4.10
N VAL A 132 -5.88 4.89 -3.03
CA VAL A 132 -5.91 4.04 -1.83
C VAL A 132 -6.72 2.76 -2.03
N GLN A 133 -7.55 2.66 -3.08
CA GLN A 133 -8.38 1.47 -3.30
C GLN A 133 -7.54 0.20 -3.47
N ARG A 134 -6.40 0.28 -4.12
CA ARG A 134 -5.52 -0.89 -4.29
C ARG A 134 -5.15 -1.49 -2.93
N SER A 135 -4.60 -0.68 -2.03
CA SER A 135 -4.21 -1.11 -0.68
C SER A 135 -5.41 -1.59 0.14
N VAL A 136 -6.57 -0.92 0.02
CA VAL A 136 -7.82 -1.35 0.67
C VAL A 136 -8.25 -2.74 0.19
N LYS A 137 -8.31 -2.98 -1.13
CA LYS A 137 -8.75 -4.26 -1.69
C LYS A 137 -7.75 -5.37 -1.39
N LEU A 138 -6.45 -5.09 -1.47
CA LEU A 138 -5.43 -6.08 -1.10
C LEU A 138 -5.56 -6.49 0.37
N MET A 139 -5.68 -5.54 1.31
CA MET A 139 -5.84 -5.85 2.72
C MET A 139 -7.17 -6.56 3.04
N GLN A 140 -8.26 -6.18 2.37
CA GLN A 140 -9.57 -6.84 2.50
C GLN A 140 -9.55 -8.27 1.93
N SER A 141 -8.76 -8.52 0.88
CA SER A 141 -8.64 -9.86 0.28
C SER A 141 -8.24 -10.92 1.32
N PHE A 142 -7.32 -10.59 2.24
CA PHE A 142 -6.86 -11.52 3.27
C PHE A 142 -7.90 -11.83 4.33
N ILE A 143 -8.94 -11.00 4.49
CA ILE A 143 -10.11 -11.34 5.30
C ILE A 143 -10.89 -12.47 4.62
N TYR A 144 -11.05 -12.41 3.31
CA TYR A 144 -11.80 -13.41 2.54
C TYR A 144 -11.16 -14.80 2.54
N ILE A 145 -9.87 -14.90 2.85
CA ILE A 145 -9.21 -16.18 3.13
C ILE A 145 -9.81 -16.83 4.40
N LEU A 146 -10.14 -16.02 5.41
CA LEU A 146 -10.64 -16.46 6.73
C LEU A 146 -12.17 -16.50 6.82
N ASP A 147 -12.87 -15.70 6.03
CA ASP A 147 -14.32 -15.54 6.09
C ASP A 147 -14.87 -15.06 4.74
N ALA A 148 -15.70 -15.88 4.06
CA ALA A 148 -16.31 -15.51 2.78
C ALA A 148 -17.36 -14.40 2.88
N GLU A 149 -17.96 -14.20 4.06
CA GLU A 149 -19.04 -13.23 4.27
C GLU A 149 -18.73 -12.36 5.50
N PRO A 150 -17.61 -11.63 5.48
CA PRO A 150 -17.20 -10.80 6.60
C PRO A 150 -18.21 -9.67 6.82
N SER A 151 -18.40 -9.29 8.08
CA SER A 151 -19.29 -8.18 8.39
C SER A 151 -18.84 -6.88 7.70
N ARG A 152 -19.81 -6.06 7.29
CA ARG A 152 -19.54 -4.73 6.70
C ARG A 152 -18.69 -3.86 7.62
N ILE A 153 -18.90 -3.97 8.94
CA ILE A 153 -18.15 -3.23 9.96
C ILE A 153 -16.67 -3.62 9.93
N LEU A 154 -16.37 -4.92 9.80
CA LEU A 154 -14.99 -5.41 9.67
C LEU A 154 -14.32 -4.87 8.41
N LEU A 155 -15.00 -4.98 7.26
CA LEU A 155 -14.49 -4.49 5.99
C LEU A 155 -14.17 -2.99 6.05
N GLN A 156 -15.04 -2.20 6.68
CA GLN A 156 -14.86 -0.75 6.85
C GLN A 156 -13.74 -0.43 7.85
N GLY A 157 -13.59 -1.21 8.93
CA GLY A 157 -12.48 -1.08 9.86
C GLY A 157 -11.13 -1.32 9.19
N ILE A 158 -11.03 -2.35 8.36
CA ILE A 158 -9.84 -2.67 7.58
C ILE A 158 -9.58 -1.64 6.46
N GLU A 159 -10.63 -1.08 5.86
CA GLU A 159 -10.49 0.03 4.91
C GLU A 159 -9.80 1.24 5.57
N TYR A 160 -10.24 1.66 6.75
CA TYR A 160 -9.58 2.76 7.47
C TYR A 160 -8.15 2.42 7.89
N LEU A 161 -7.89 1.17 8.28
CA LEU A 161 -6.54 0.71 8.57
C LEU A 161 -5.63 0.77 7.33
N ALA A 162 -6.13 0.34 6.18
CA ALA A 162 -5.42 0.39 4.91
C ALA A 162 -5.13 1.82 4.47
N ILE A 163 -6.08 2.74 4.64
CA ILE A 163 -5.87 4.17 4.35
C ILE A 163 -4.79 4.75 5.27
N ASN A 164 -4.80 4.42 6.56
CA ASN A 164 -3.72 4.82 7.46
C ASN A 164 -2.35 4.32 6.97
N PHE A 165 -2.23 3.03 6.63
CA PHE A 165 -0.97 2.48 6.13
C PHE A 165 -0.52 3.13 4.81
N GLN A 166 -1.44 3.41 3.88
CA GLN A 166 -1.10 4.09 2.64
C GLN A 166 -0.57 5.50 2.89
N ILE A 167 -1.23 6.28 3.76
CA ILE A 167 -0.76 7.64 4.08
C ILE A 167 0.64 7.58 4.73
N MET A 168 0.89 6.61 5.62
CA MET A 168 2.21 6.43 6.23
C MET A 168 3.27 6.04 5.20
N ASN A 169 2.95 5.15 4.24
CA ASN A 169 3.83 4.79 3.14
C ASN A 169 4.14 6.00 2.24
N ASP A 170 3.13 6.79 1.89
CA ASP A 170 3.29 8.03 1.12
C ASP A 170 4.24 9.00 1.86
N LEU A 171 4.07 9.16 3.18
CA LEU A 171 4.95 9.98 4.01
C LEU A 171 6.40 9.46 4.06
N ASP A 172 6.58 8.15 4.11
CA ASP A 172 7.90 7.51 4.11
C ASP A 172 8.64 7.71 2.79
N ASN A 173 7.93 7.79 1.65
CA ASN A 173 8.52 8.13 0.34
C ASN A 173 9.27 9.48 0.40
N PHE A 174 8.74 10.46 1.13
CA PHE A 174 9.38 11.78 1.31
C PHE A 174 10.60 11.77 2.23
N LYS A 175 10.85 10.71 2.99
CA LYS A 175 12.10 10.56 3.76
C LYS A 175 13.28 10.26 2.83
N LEU A 176 13.04 9.71 1.64
CA LEU A 176 14.08 9.40 0.66
C LEU A 176 14.76 10.67 0.13
N THR A 177 16.05 10.57 -0.20
CA THR A 177 16.80 11.66 -0.85
C THR A 177 16.13 12.09 -2.15
N VAL A 178 15.63 11.10 -2.90
CA VAL A 178 14.93 11.28 -4.17
C VAL A 178 13.60 10.52 -4.10
N PRO A 179 12.49 11.19 -3.74
CA PRO A 179 11.17 10.57 -3.64
C PRO A 179 10.64 10.18 -5.02
N SER A 180 10.33 8.89 -5.24
CA SER A 180 9.82 8.42 -6.54
C SER A 180 8.43 8.98 -6.86
N ASP A 181 7.59 9.18 -5.85
CA ASP A 181 6.23 9.69 -6.04
C ASP A 181 6.24 11.12 -6.61
N VAL A 182 7.21 11.94 -6.19
CA VAL A 182 7.44 13.27 -6.75
C VAL A 182 7.84 13.16 -8.22
N LEU A 183 8.83 12.32 -8.52
CA LEU A 183 9.37 12.18 -9.86
C LEU A 183 8.32 11.70 -10.87
N ASN A 184 7.47 10.77 -10.44
CA ASN A 184 6.42 10.15 -11.26
C ASN A 184 5.10 10.93 -11.27
N LYS A 185 5.03 12.08 -10.57
CA LYS A 185 3.80 12.88 -10.41
C LYS A 185 2.63 12.05 -9.87
N LYS A 186 2.89 11.13 -8.94
CA LYS A 186 1.81 10.35 -8.35
C LYS A 186 0.89 11.28 -7.55
N GLY A 187 -0.42 11.03 -7.60
CA GLY A 187 -1.41 11.78 -6.83
C GLY A 187 -1.43 11.43 -5.34
N THR A 188 -0.28 11.19 -4.70
CA THR A 188 -0.23 10.85 -3.26
C THR A 188 -0.75 12.00 -2.41
N LEU A 189 -1.26 11.69 -1.21
CA LEU A 189 -1.91 12.68 -0.36
C LEU A 189 -1.03 13.92 -0.09
N PRO A 190 0.28 13.78 0.22
CA PRO A 190 1.14 14.94 0.41
C PRO A 190 1.24 15.83 -0.83
N LEU A 191 1.28 15.26 -2.04
CA LEU A 191 1.38 16.04 -3.28
C LEU A 191 0.07 16.70 -3.67
N LEU A 192 -1.07 16.03 -3.47
CA LEU A 192 -2.39 16.63 -3.67
C LEU A 192 -2.61 17.83 -2.75
N ARG A 193 -2.24 17.70 -1.48
CA ARG A 193 -2.31 18.80 -0.51
C ARG A 193 -1.33 19.93 -0.82
N LEU A 194 -0.12 19.60 -1.27
CA LEU A 194 0.85 20.62 -1.69
C LEU A 194 0.40 21.37 -2.94
N ALA A 195 -0.19 20.69 -3.91
CA ALA A 195 -0.77 21.33 -5.09
C ALA A 195 -1.94 22.25 -4.70
N THR A 196 -2.77 21.84 -3.74
CA THR A 196 -3.83 22.69 -3.18
C THR A 196 -3.25 23.95 -2.54
N TYR A 197 -2.24 23.80 -1.69
CA TYR A 197 -1.52 24.91 -1.08
C TYR A 197 -0.90 25.84 -2.14
N ALA A 198 -0.25 25.29 -3.17
CA ALA A 198 0.36 26.09 -4.25
C ALA A 198 -0.68 26.94 -4.99
N LYS A 199 -1.86 26.38 -5.28
CA LYS A 199 -2.99 27.11 -5.87
C LYS A 199 -3.48 28.24 -4.97
N GLU A 200 -3.67 27.97 -3.67
CA GLU A 200 -4.12 28.97 -2.68
C GLU A 200 -3.13 30.13 -2.54
N GLN A 201 -1.82 29.84 -2.56
CA GLN A 201 -0.76 30.84 -2.51
C GLN A 201 -0.48 31.52 -3.86
N LYS A 202 -1.17 31.11 -4.94
CA LYS A 202 -0.89 31.54 -6.32
C LYS A 202 0.58 31.33 -6.72
N ASN A 203 1.19 30.26 -6.21
CA ASN A 203 2.57 29.89 -6.50
C ASN A 203 2.64 29.06 -7.78
N ASN A 204 2.67 29.74 -8.92
CA ASN A 204 2.69 29.12 -10.25
C ASN A 204 3.95 28.26 -10.50
N GLU A 205 5.09 28.62 -9.91
CA GLU A 205 6.34 27.86 -10.05
C GLU A 205 6.25 26.50 -9.37
N LEU A 206 5.81 26.48 -8.11
CA LEU A 206 5.60 25.22 -7.39
C LEU A 206 4.53 24.37 -8.08
N MET A 207 3.46 25.01 -8.59
CA MET A 207 2.43 24.30 -9.33
C MET A 207 2.99 23.65 -10.61
N TYR A 208 3.76 24.39 -11.41
CA TYR A 208 4.45 23.88 -12.60
C TYR A 208 5.34 22.69 -12.27
N LEU A 209 6.15 22.78 -11.21
CA LEU A 209 7.03 21.70 -10.76
C LEU A 209 6.25 20.44 -10.39
N LEU A 210 5.04 20.58 -9.84
CA LEU A 210 4.23 19.45 -9.43
C LEU A 210 3.50 18.77 -10.59
N THR A 211 3.02 19.53 -11.58
CA THR A 211 2.10 19.00 -12.61
C THR A 211 2.71 18.88 -14.00
N ASP A 212 3.48 19.87 -14.43
CA ASP A 212 3.75 20.10 -15.85
C ASP A 212 5.22 19.96 -16.23
N SER A 213 6.15 20.10 -15.27
CA SER A 213 7.57 20.01 -15.55
C SER A 213 7.99 18.62 -16.06
N SER A 214 9.19 18.52 -16.61
CA SER A 214 9.84 17.24 -16.94
C SER A 214 10.31 16.50 -15.69
N TYR A 215 10.68 15.22 -15.86
CA TYR A 215 11.24 14.40 -14.78
C TYR A 215 12.55 15.01 -14.25
N GLU A 216 13.40 15.49 -15.16
CA GLU A 216 14.71 16.08 -14.88
C GLU A 216 14.56 17.40 -14.11
N GLU A 217 13.66 18.28 -14.55
CA GLU A 217 13.36 19.53 -13.82
C GLU A 217 12.84 19.25 -12.41
N ARG A 218 11.95 18.25 -12.23
CA ARG A 218 11.50 17.84 -10.89
C ARG A 218 12.66 17.34 -10.05
N ARG A 219 13.50 16.48 -10.64
CA ARG A 219 14.63 15.86 -9.95
C ARG A 219 15.61 16.91 -9.43
N GLU A 220 15.91 17.92 -10.23
CA GLU A 220 16.76 19.05 -9.85
C GLU A 220 16.08 19.93 -8.78
N SER A 221 14.76 20.02 -8.81
CA SER A 221 13.96 20.85 -7.90
C SER A 221 13.45 20.13 -6.65
N ILE A 222 13.89 18.90 -6.36
CA ILE A 222 13.42 18.11 -5.20
C ILE A 222 13.58 18.87 -3.88
N VAL A 223 14.69 19.60 -3.71
CA VAL A 223 14.94 20.38 -2.48
C VAL A 223 13.88 21.45 -2.29
N ILE A 224 13.44 22.09 -3.37
CA ILE A 224 12.38 23.13 -3.34
C ILE A 224 11.04 22.49 -2.95
N ILE A 225 10.68 21.37 -3.57
CA ILE A 225 9.43 20.65 -3.28
C ILE A 225 9.39 20.16 -1.82
N LYS A 226 10.48 19.55 -1.33
CA LYS A 226 10.57 19.08 0.07
C LYS A 226 10.52 20.24 1.07
N LYS A 227 11.15 21.38 0.75
CA LYS A 227 11.04 22.59 1.56
C LYS A 227 9.60 23.09 1.63
N ALA A 228 8.91 23.17 0.50
CA ALA A 228 7.51 23.60 0.45
C ALA A 228 6.57 22.65 1.24
N LEU A 229 6.81 21.33 1.20
CA LEU A 229 6.07 20.35 2.01
C LEU A 229 6.23 20.59 3.53
N ASN A 230 7.44 20.94 3.96
CA ASN A 230 7.73 21.23 5.37
C ASN A 230 7.10 22.55 5.81
N GLU A 231 7.23 23.61 4.99
CA GLU A 231 6.75 24.95 5.33
C GLU A 231 5.21 25.08 5.28
N SER A 232 4.54 24.30 4.42
CA SER A 232 3.08 24.30 4.29
C SER A 232 2.34 23.54 5.38
N GLY A 233 3.04 22.81 6.26
CA GLY A 233 2.41 21.95 7.28
C GLY A 233 1.71 20.70 6.73
N VAL A 234 1.83 20.42 5.43
CA VAL A 234 1.19 19.29 4.75
C VAL A 234 1.58 17.94 5.36
N LEU A 235 2.85 17.75 5.72
CA LEU A 235 3.28 16.50 6.35
C LEU A 235 2.61 16.27 7.70
N MET A 236 2.40 17.33 8.49
CA MET A 236 1.68 17.24 9.75
C MET A 236 0.20 16.92 9.52
N TYR A 237 -0.43 17.56 8.53
CA TYR A 237 -1.79 17.26 8.13
C TYR A 237 -1.98 15.76 7.80
N CYS A 238 -1.11 15.19 6.96
CA CYS A 238 -1.16 13.78 6.59
C CYS A 238 -1.03 12.86 7.81
N ARG A 239 -0.10 13.16 8.73
CA ARG A 239 0.05 12.36 9.97
C ARG A 239 -1.19 12.40 10.86
N LEU A 240 -1.80 13.57 11.02
CA LEU A 240 -3.04 13.73 11.80
C LEU A 240 -4.21 12.99 11.13
N LEU A 241 -4.29 13.03 9.80
CA LEU A 241 -5.31 12.31 9.05
C LEU A 241 -5.14 10.79 9.15
N ALA A 242 -3.90 10.28 9.04
CA ALA A 242 -3.57 8.87 9.25
C ALA A 242 -3.98 8.40 10.65
N LEU A 243 -3.64 9.19 11.68
CA LEU A 243 -4.07 8.92 13.06
C LEU A 243 -5.60 8.92 13.20
N SER A 244 -6.30 9.85 12.54
CA SER A 244 -7.78 9.88 12.52
C SER A 244 -8.35 8.58 11.95
N TYR A 245 -7.81 8.09 10.83
CA TYR A 245 -8.21 6.82 10.24
C TYR A 245 -7.88 5.63 11.15
N SER A 246 -6.70 5.60 11.79
CA SER A 246 -6.36 4.58 12.78
C SER A 246 -7.36 4.56 13.95
N ASN A 247 -7.79 5.72 14.44
CA ASN A 247 -8.79 5.82 15.52
C ASN A 247 -10.19 5.36 15.06
N ARG A 248 -10.58 5.66 13.82
CA ARG A 248 -11.85 5.16 13.26
C ARG A 248 -11.82 3.65 13.06
N ALA A 249 -10.70 3.10 12.59
CA ALA A 249 -10.50 1.66 12.50
C ALA A 249 -10.65 1.01 13.87
N GLU A 250 -9.98 1.54 14.90
CA GLU A 250 -10.10 1.06 16.28
C GLU A 250 -11.54 1.05 16.79
N GLN A 251 -12.28 2.14 16.60
CA GLN A 251 -13.67 2.24 17.05
C GLN A 251 -14.57 1.16 16.42
N LEU A 252 -14.41 0.91 15.11
CA LEU A 252 -15.16 -0.14 14.44
C LEU A 252 -14.72 -1.53 14.90
N LEU A 253 -13.42 -1.78 15.06
CA LEU A 253 -12.91 -3.07 15.54
C LEU A 253 -13.31 -3.37 16.99
N LEU A 254 -13.36 -2.36 17.86
CA LEU A 254 -13.86 -2.46 19.25
C LEU A 254 -15.34 -2.81 19.31
N SER A 255 -16.12 -2.46 18.28
CA SER A 255 -17.53 -2.85 18.21
C SER A 255 -17.73 -4.33 17.86
N ILE A 256 -16.69 -5.00 17.35
CA ILE A 256 -16.68 -6.42 16.98
C ILE A 256 -16.08 -7.26 18.10
N SER A 257 -14.98 -6.80 18.70
CA SER A 257 -14.25 -7.50 19.76
C SER A 257 -13.96 -6.58 20.94
N SER A 258 -14.26 -7.03 22.16
CA SER A 258 -13.93 -6.28 23.39
C SER A 258 -12.46 -6.44 23.81
N ASP A 259 -11.70 -7.33 23.16
CA ASP A 259 -10.29 -7.58 23.49
C ASP A 259 -9.40 -6.52 22.85
N LYS A 260 -9.06 -5.49 23.65
CA LYS A 260 -8.20 -4.38 23.24
C LYS A 260 -6.84 -4.83 22.74
N LYS A 261 -6.27 -5.91 23.30
CA LYS A 261 -4.93 -6.37 22.92
C LYS A 261 -4.93 -6.86 21.47
N LYS A 262 -5.94 -7.64 21.08
CA LYS A 262 -6.09 -8.11 19.69
C LYS A 262 -6.21 -6.95 18.70
N ILE A 263 -6.93 -5.91 19.10
CA ILE A 263 -7.14 -4.71 18.29
C ILE A 263 -5.84 -3.92 18.15
N GLU A 264 -5.12 -3.70 19.23
CA GLU A 264 -3.81 -3.02 19.20
C GLU A 264 -2.80 -3.75 18.32
N THR A 265 -2.78 -5.10 18.38
CA THR A 265 -1.94 -5.93 17.50
C THR A 265 -2.33 -5.75 16.03
N LEU A 266 -3.62 -5.81 15.70
CA LEU A 266 -4.11 -5.64 14.33
C LEU A 266 -3.87 -4.23 13.77
N LEU A 267 -3.99 -3.20 14.61
CA LEU A 267 -3.68 -1.81 14.25
C LEU A 267 -2.18 -1.52 14.13
N MET A 268 -1.32 -2.45 14.56
CA MET A 268 0.15 -2.35 14.52
C MET A 268 0.73 -1.07 15.18
N ARG A 269 0.06 -0.53 16.21
CA ARG A 269 0.42 0.76 16.82
C ARG A 269 1.75 0.81 17.56
N ASN A 270 2.31 -0.34 17.94
CA ASN A 270 3.60 -0.41 18.64
C ASN A 270 4.82 -0.16 17.73
N GLU A 271 4.62 -0.06 16.41
CA GLU A 271 5.71 0.10 15.43
C GLU A 271 5.66 1.43 14.67
N MET A 272 4.61 2.25 14.85
CA MET A 272 4.50 3.58 14.22
C MET A 272 5.09 4.71 15.08
N ARG A 273 5.82 4.39 16.15
CA ARG A 273 6.35 5.36 17.14
C ARG A 273 7.83 5.72 16.97
N ASP A 274 8.48 5.25 15.91
CA ASP A 274 9.88 5.57 15.60
C ASP A 274 10.02 6.59 14.46
#